data_AF-A0A7K7XL72-F1
#
_entry.id   AF-A0A7K7XL72-F1
#
_cell.length_a   1.000
_cell.length_b   1.000
_cell.length_c   1.000
_cell.angle_alpha   90.00
_cell.angle_beta   90.00
_cell.angle_gamma   90.00
#
_symmetry.space_group_name_H-M   'P 1'
#
loop_
_entity.id
_entity.type
_entity.pdbx_description
1 polymer ?
#
loop_
_entity_poly.entity_id
_entity_poly.type
_entity_poly.pdbx_seq_one_letter_code
_entity_poly.pdbx_strand_id
1 'polypeptide(L)'
;LLQSGRHSWLAGLKTLLLNVSRADTQDVLVTFSPTAGPSRLNTTEKGKTGKIHLPREIFQSLSSETVSVVVTVLNIQQLGMFKEVNQTAQVLDNTVVGITVGESSISGLRDPVQLTFTHRQLPHDVTPQCVFWDPSKGTPSLGVGLGTGAVPSTHSPSTMPVAGQAGGWSSSGCATQPGDKETVCSCDHLTFFTLLLNPALDDSTAKALMAVATAGCGVAMAFSIFTIAFCIFIRCWFRFEETVRINLGLHVNLVGSLFLLNLAFLLNSGLSGRTHPRTCRVLGGLTHYSLLCCFTWTALEGCQLYLLFVKVLGIYIHHYLAKLCLIGWGFPALVVGVAGVIGSYGEYSIQNMDQQVIARLCWITSKHLLVHYITNCGYFGLIFLFNMAVFGVVTQKSCSLQGTGAVQGYRKPWKVALVAAGLFCLLGATWALAFLTYGISSTPALYLSTILNSLQGIFIFVWLVILYYPKTKETSGSLSYIIRHDKTTTASQD
;
A
#
# COMPACT_ATOMS: atom_id res chain seq x y z
N LEU A 1 -31.38 -14.09 38.81
CA LEU A 1 -32.64 -13.86 38.04
C LEU A 1 -32.60 -14.75 36.79
N LEU A 2 -32.47 -16.07 36.91
CA LEU A 2 -33.46 -17.12 37.23
C LEU A 2 -34.49 -17.40 36.12
N GLN A 3 -34.37 -18.61 35.55
CA GLN A 3 -35.35 -19.44 34.81
C GLN A 3 -36.17 -18.81 33.67
N SER A 4 -36.05 -19.43 32.49
CA SER A 4 -36.77 -19.19 31.22
C SER A 4 -35.82 -18.63 30.15
N GLY A 5 -35.80 -19.28 28.98
CA GLY A 5 -34.98 -18.90 27.83
C GLY A 5 -35.27 -17.47 27.37
N ARG A 6 -34.57 -16.50 27.96
CA ARG A 6 -34.62 -15.09 27.57
C ARG A 6 -33.37 -14.74 26.81
N HIS A 7 -33.54 -14.53 25.51
CA HIS A 7 -32.61 -13.77 24.68
C HIS A 7 -32.40 -12.39 25.33
N SER A 8 -31.20 -12.09 25.84
CA SER A 8 -30.84 -10.73 26.22
C SER A 8 -30.43 -9.97 24.96
N TRP A 9 -31.26 -9.01 24.53
CA TRP A 9 -30.97 -8.15 23.39
C TRP A 9 -30.13 -6.95 23.84
N LEU A 10 -28.82 -7.14 23.98
CA LEU A 10 -27.89 -6.02 23.78
C LEU A 10 -27.71 -5.88 22.26
N ALA A 11 -27.82 -4.66 21.72
CA ALA A 11 -27.65 -4.44 20.28
C ALA A 11 -26.30 -5.00 19.81
N GLY A 12 -26.34 -6.01 18.94
CA GLY A 12 -25.14 -6.68 18.42
C GLY A 12 -24.61 -7.86 19.22
N LEU A 13 -25.24 -8.29 20.33
CA LEU A 13 -24.82 -9.46 21.11
C LEU A 13 -25.99 -10.43 21.30
N LYS A 14 -25.77 -11.71 20.94
CA LYS A 14 -26.75 -12.78 21.08
C LYS A 14 -26.12 -13.99 21.74
N THR A 15 -26.79 -14.58 22.71
CA THR A 15 -26.25 -15.68 23.51
C THR A 15 -27.22 -16.85 23.62
N LEU A 16 -26.66 -18.07 23.61
CA LEU A 16 -27.36 -19.31 23.88
C LEU A 16 -26.67 -19.99 25.06
N LEU A 17 -27.44 -20.29 26.11
CA LEU A 17 -27.00 -21.06 27.27
C LEU A 17 -27.56 -22.48 27.13
N LEU A 18 -26.69 -23.49 27.19
CA LEU A 18 -27.05 -24.90 27.18
C LEU A 18 -26.50 -25.55 28.45
N ASN A 19 -27.32 -26.33 29.13
CA ASN A 19 -26.86 -27.17 30.23
C ASN A 19 -26.67 -28.59 29.69
N VAL A 20 -25.44 -29.08 29.73
CA VAL A 20 -25.05 -30.39 29.20
C VAL A 20 -24.65 -31.28 30.38
N SER A 21 -25.24 -32.47 30.46
CA SER A 21 -24.87 -33.46 31.49
C SER A 21 -23.64 -34.23 31.04
N ARG A 22 -22.72 -34.54 31.96
CA ARG A 22 -21.55 -35.40 31.66
C ARG A 22 -21.95 -36.79 31.17
N ALA A 23 -23.12 -37.29 31.59
CA ALA A 23 -23.63 -38.58 31.16
C ALA A 23 -24.09 -38.61 29.69
N ASP A 24 -24.18 -37.45 29.04
CA ASP A 24 -24.54 -37.35 27.63
C ASP A 24 -23.33 -37.73 26.75
N THR A 25 -23.50 -38.78 25.94
CA THR A 25 -22.43 -39.33 25.10
C THR A 25 -22.38 -38.73 23.70
N GLN A 26 -23.27 -37.78 23.40
CA GLN A 26 -23.42 -37.16 22.09
C GLN A 26 -22.67 -35.82 21.99
N ASP A 27 -22.19 -35.51 20.79
CA ASP A 27 -21.61 -34.21 20.49
C ASP A 27 -22.68 -33.12 20.48
N VAL A 28 -22.33 -31.91 20.90
CA VAL A 28 -23.27 -30.79 20.98
C VAL A 28 -23.18 -29.99 19.69
N LEU A 29 -24.29 -29.97 18.93
CA LEU A 29 -24.39 -29.22 17.69
C LEU A 29 -25.24 -27.96 17.86
N VAL A 30 -24.65 -26.82 17.52
CA VAL A 30 -25.28 -25.49 17.59
C VAL A 30 -25.23 -24.85 16.21
N THR A 31 -26.33 -24.27 15.76
CA THR A 31 -26.35 -23.41 14.57
C THR A 31 -26.25 -21.95 14.99
N PHE A 32 -25.67 -21.13 14.13
CA PHE A 32 -25.61 -19.68 14.35
C PHE A 32 -25.83 -18.91 13.06
N SER A 33 -26.45 -17.75 13.18
CA SER A 33 -26.54 -16.77 12.10
C SER A 33 -26.30 -15.37 12.65
N PRO A 34 -25.67 -14.46 11.89
CA PRO A 34 -25.50 -13.07 12.29
C PRO A 34 -26.82 -12.39 12.67
N THR A 35 -27.91 -12.72 11.97
CA THR A 35 -29.22 -12.08 12.15
C THR A 35 -30.11 -12.81 13.13
N ALA A 36 -30.02 -14.14 13.27
CA ALA A 36 -30.86 -14.91 14.17
C ALA A 36 -30.20 -15.13 15.55
N GLY A 37 -28.88 -15.24 15.61
CA GLY A 37 -28.11 -15.66 16.79
C GLY A 37 -27.88 -17.16 16.84
N PRO A 38 -27.37 -17.68 17.98
CA PRO A 38 -27.14 -19.12 18.17
C PRO A 38 -28.41 -19.86 18.60
N SER A 39 -28.65 -21.07 18.07
CA SER A 39 -29.75 -21.98 18.42
C SER A 39 -29.32 -23.45 18.38
N ARG A 40 -29.99 -24.34 19.13
CA ARG A 40 -29.70 -25.79 19.11
C ARG A 40 -30.27 -26.42 17.84
N LEU A 41 -29.52 -27.31 17.18
CA LEU A 41 -30.00 -27.98 15.97
C LEU A 41 -31.17 -28.95 16.31
N ASN A 42 -32.40 -28.60 15.91
CA ASN A 42 -33.61 -29.38 16.18
C ASN A 42 -34.25 -30.03 14.93
N THR A 43 -33.47 -30.33 13.88
CA THR A 43 -33.83 -31.00 12.60
C THR A 43 -33.80 -30.07 11.36
N THR A 44 -33.12 -30.53 10.31
CA THR A 44 -33.04 -30.06 8.90
C THR A 44 -33.44 -28.61 8.56
N GLU A 45 -32.66 -27.62 9.00
CA GLU A 45 -32.58 -26.36 8.25
C GLU A 45 -31.50 -26.49 7.15
N LYS A 46 -31.95 -26.69 5.91
CA LYS A 46 -31.12 -26.49 4.72
C LYS A 46 -31.10 -24.99 4.39
N GLY A 47 -30.14 -24.23 4.94
CA GLY A 47 -29.78 -22.91 4.42
C GLY A 47 -29.09 -21.94 5.40
N LYS A 48 -28.02 -21.28 4.93
CA LYS A 48 -27.38 -20.03 5.41
C LYS A 48 -27.09 -19.84 6.92
N THR A 49 -27.00 -20.91 7.71
CA THR A 49 -26.58 -20.83 9.11
C THR A 49 -25.23 -21.52 9.30
N GLY A 50 -24.30 -20.83 9.95
CA GLY A 50 -23.06 -21.46 10.41
C GLY A 50 -23.36 -22.55 11.44
N LYS A 51 -22.41 -23.46 11.64
CA LYS A 51 -22.53 -24.62 12.55
C LYS A 51 -21.36 -24.65 13.50
N ILE A 52 -21.59 -25.11 14.73
CA ILE A 52 -20.58 -25.34 15.75
C ILE A 52 -20.75 -26.77 16.22
N HIS A 53 -19.67 -27.53 16.14
CA HIS A 53 -19.57 -28.89 16.63
C HIS A 53 -18.63 -28.90 17.84
N LEU A 54 -19.21 -29.15 19.02
CA LEU A 54 -18.47 -29.28 20.27
C LEU A 54 -18.26 -30.77 20.56
N PRO A 55 -17.02 -31.27 20.49
CA PRO A 55 -16.73 -32.67 20.76
C PRO A 55 -16.96 -33.01 22.23
N ARG A 56 -17.47 -34.22 22.48
CA ARG A 56 -17.76 -34.74 23.81
C ARG A 56 -16.58 -34.74 24.79
N GLU A 57 -15.33 -34.78 24.32
CA GLU A 57 -14.13 -34.74 25.17
C GLU A 57 -14.09 -33.53 26.10
N ILE A 58 -14.67 -32.41 25.64
CA ILE A 58 -14.80 -31.17 26.41
C ILE A 58 -15.57 -31.41 27.72
N PHE A 59 -16.61 -32.23 27.69
CA PHE A 59 -17.50 -32.46 28.83
C PHE A 59 -16.98 -33.57 29.77
N GLN A 60 -16.19 -34.50 29.25
CA GLN A 60 -15.64 -35.62 30.03
C GLN A 60 -14.52 -35.20 30.99
N SER A 61 -13.77 -34.15 30.65
CA SER A 61 -12.63 -33.67 31.46
C SER A 61 -13.01 -32.75 32.62
N LEU A 62 -14.27 -32.31 32.70
CA LEU A 62 -14.74 -31.32 33.68
C LEU A 62 -15.25 -31.99 34.96
N SER A 63 -15.05 -31.35 36.12
CA SER A 63 -15.31 -31.91 37.45
C SER A 63 -16.80 -31.94 37.88
N SER A 64 -17.67 -31.16 37.24
CA SER A 64 -19.11 -31.05 37.58
C SER A 64 -19.99 -32.06 36.82
N GLU A 65 -21.12 -32.48 37.40
CA GLU A 65 -22.10 -33.39 36.77
C GLU A 65 -22.85 -32.75 35.59
N THR A 66 -23.15 -31.46 35.71
CA THR A 66 -23.74 -30.64 34.64
C THR A 66 -22.86 -29.44 34.38
N VAL A 67 -22.61 -29.13 33.11
CA VAL A 67 -21.77 -28.01 32.68
C VAL A 67 -22.59 -27.06 31.83
N SER A 68 -22.46 -25.76 32.10
CA SER A 68 -23.05 -24.71 31.28
C SER A 68 -22.14 -24.40 30.09
N VAL A 69 -22.67 -24.58 28.89
CA VAL A 69 -22.08 -24.14 27.62
C VAL A 69 -22.74 -22.83 27.23
N VAL A 70 -21.94 -21.81 26.99
CA VAL A 70 -22.40 -20.51 26.50
C VAL A 70 -21.81 -20.27 25.12
N VAL A 71 -22.68 -20.18 24.13
CA VAL A 71 -22.34 -19.77 22.77
C VAL A 71 -22.81 -18.34 22.57
N THR A 72 -21.91 -17.48 22.11
CA THR A 72 -22.17 -16.06 21.88
C THR A 72 -21.89 -15.70 20.44
N VAL A 73 -22.76 -14.91 19.83
CA VAL A 73 -22.61 -14.37 18.48
C VAL A 73 -22.61 -12.86 18.62
N LEU A 74 -21.50 -12.23 18.20
CA LEU A 74 -21.25 -10.81 18.35
C LEU A 74 -21.14 -10.15 16.97
N ASN A 75 -21.78 -9.00 16.83
CA ASN A 75 -21.60 -8.10 15.70
C ASN A 75 -20.61 -7.00 16.09
N ILE A 76 -19.39 -7.07 15.55
CA ILE A 76 -18.28 -6.18 15.94
C ILE A 76 -18.52 -4.72 15.54
N GLN A 77 -19.30 -4.48 14.47
CA GLN A 77 -19.59 -3.12 13.99
C GLN A 77 -20.50 -2.37 14.96
N GLN A 78 -21.49 -3.06 15.52
CA GLN A 78 -22.42 -2.47 16.49
C GLN A 78 -21.80 -2.32 17.88
N LEU A 79 -20.92 -3.25 18.26
CA LEU A 79 -20.31 -3.28 19.59
C LEU A 79 -19.02 -2.44 19.70
N GLY A 80 -18.37 -2.13 18.58
CA GLY A 80 -17.10 -1.39 18.57
C GLY A 80 -15.93 -2.13 19.21
N MET A 81 -16.06 -3.45 19.41
CA MET A 81 -15.04 -4.34 19.99
C MET A 81 -14.21 -5.03 18.89
N PHE A 82 -13.12 -5.71 19.26
CA PHE A 82 -12.25 -6.47 18.33
C PHE A 82 -11.65 -5.61 17.20
N LYS A 83 -11.25 -4.38 17.54
CA LYS A 83 -10.59 -3.47 16.59
C LYS A 83 -9.09 -3.72 16.59
N GLU A 84 -8.61 -4.31 15.52
CA GLU A 84 -7.18 -4.39 15.22
C GLU A 84 -6.73 -3.12 14.50
N VAL A 85 -5.54 -2.61 14.84
CA VAL A 85 -5.01 -1.32 14.30
C VAL A 85 -4.57 -1.45 12.83
N ASN A 86 -4.38 -2.68 12.32
CA ASN A 86 -3.78 -2.97 11.01
C ASN A 86 -4.77 -3.70 10.07
N GLN A 87 -5.92 -3.11 9.75
CA GLN A 87 -6.93 -3.78 8.91
C GLN A 87 -6.65 -3.66 7.41
N THR A 88 -5.95 -4.65 6.84
CA THR A 88 -6.07 -4.98 5.41
C THR A 88 -7.06 -6.13 5.16
N ALA A 89 -7.46 -6.83 6.22
CA ALA A 89 -8.33 -7.99 6.17
C ALA A 89 -9.72 -7.69 6.75
N GLN A 90 -10.76 -8.28 6.16
CA GLN A 90 -12.15 -8.03 6.54
C GLN A 90 -12.74 -9.21 7.32
N VAL A 91 -13.46 -8.94 8.41
CA VAL A 91 -14.20 -9.99 9.13
C VAL A 91 -15.48 -10.34 8.36
N LEU A 92 -15.70 -11.62 8.06
CA LEU A 92 -16.90 -12.10 7.37
C LEU A 92 -18.16 -11.70 8.16
N ASP A 93 -19.07 -10.98 7.50
CA ASP A 93 -20.34 -10.49 8.05
C ASP A 93 -20.21 -9.77 9.41
N ASN A 94 -19.04 -9.21 9.73
CA ASN A 94 -18.75 -8.58 11.03
C ASN A 94 -19.09 -9.48 12.23
N THR A 95 -19.02 -10.80 12.07
CA THR A 95 -19.55 -11.77 13.04
C THR A 95 -18.42 -12.51 13.75
N VAL A 96 -18.42 -12.43 15.09
CA VAL A 96 -17.52 -13.18 15.97
C VAL A 96 -18.34 -14.18 16.78
N VAL A 97 -17.85 -15.41 16.91
CA VAL A 97 -18.48 -16.49 17.66
C VAL A 97 -17.62 -16.82 18.87
N GLY A 98 -18.12 -16.54 20.07
CA GLY A 98 -17.48 -16.92 21.32
C GLY A 98 -18.05 -18.20 21.88
N ILE A 99 -17.20 -19.13 22.29
CA ILE A 99 -17.59 -20.39 22.93
C ILE A 99 -16.92 -20.46 24.30
N THR A 100 -17.73 -20.65 25.34
CA THR A 100 -17.24 -20.82 26.72
C THR A 100 -17.96 -22.00 27.37
N VAL A 101 -17.22 -22.80 28.14
CA VAL A 101 -17.73 -24.01 28.77
C VAL A 101 -17.27 -24.04 30.22
N GLY A 102 -18.23 -23.93 31.15
CA GLY A 102 -17.93 -23.75 32.58
C GLY A 102 -17.16 -22.45 32.85
N GLU A 103 -16.36 -22.43 33.92
CA GLU A 103 -15.57 -21.27 34.35
C GLU A 103 -14.08 -21.33 33.95
N SER A 104 -13.65 -22.44 33.34
CA SER A 104 -12.25 -22.69 32.99
C SER A 104 -11.95 -22.37 31.52
N SER A 105 -10.73 -21.89 31.23
CA SER A 105 -10.23 -21.85 29.85
C SER A 105 -9.82 -23.24 29.38
N ILE A 106 -10.30 -23.66 28.21
CA ILE A 106 -10.01 -24.97 27.62
C ILE A 106 -9.11 -24.78 26.40
N SER A 107 -7.98 -25.49 26.36
CA SER A 107 -6.98 -25.45 25.29
C SER A 107 -6.26 -26.79 25.18
N GLY A 108 -5.73 -27.13 23.99
CA GLY A 108 -5.02 -28.38 23.74
C GLY A 108 -5.93 -29.60 23.56
N LEU A 109 -7.14 -29.39 23.02
CA LEU A 109 -8.09 -30.46 22.70
C LEU A 109 -7.48 -31.40 21.66
N ARG A 110 -7.63 -32.72 21.86
CA ARG A 110 -7.19 -33.73 20.90
C ARG A 110 -8.17 -33.85 19.73
N ASP A 111 -9.46 -33.86 20.05
CA ASP A 111 -10.53 -33.67 19.07
C ASP A 111 -10.91 -32.17 19.01
N PRO A 112 -10.62 -31.45 17.92
CA PRO A 112 -10.81 -30.00 17.85
C PRO A 112 -12.29 -29.61 17.73
N VAL A 113 -12.63 -28.44 18.25
CA VAL A 113 -13.93 -27.80 17.97
C VAL A 113 -13.98 -27.42 16.50
N GLN A 114 -15.09 -27.78 15.83
CA GLN A 114 -15.30 -27.39 14.44
C GLN A 114 -16.34 -26.27 14.35
N LEU A 115 -15.98 -25.17 13.71
CA LEU A 115 -16.89 -24.08 13.33
C LEU A 115 -17.01 -24.03 11.81
N THR A 116 -18.22 -24.18 11.28
CA THR A 116 -18.51 -24.03 9.86
C THR A 116 -19.12 -22.66 9.62
N PHE A 117 -18.41 -21.79 8.90
CA PHE A 117 -18.92 -20.50 8.46
C PHE A 117 -19.50 -20.64 7.05
N THR A 118 -20.81 -20.45 6.92
CA THR A 118 -21.48 -20.46 5.60
C THR A 118 -21.38 -19.09 4.96
N HIS A 119 -20.94 -19.04 3.70
CA HIS A 119 -20.79 -17.80 2.94
C HIS A 119 -21.29 -17.98 1.49
N ARG A 120 -21.46 -16.87 0.77
CA ARG A 120 -21.60 -16.93 -0.69
C ARG A 120 -20.27 -17.33 -1.31
N GLN A 121 -20.27 -17.71 -2.58
CA GLN A 121 -19.03 -17.96 -3.31
C GLN A 121 -18.11 -16.73 -3.18
N LEU A 122 -16.95 -16.93 -2.55
CA LEU A 122 -15.99 -15.86 -2.32
C LEU A 122 -15.39 -15.43 -3.67
N PRO A 123 -15.12 -14.13 -3.87
CA PRO A 123 -14.35 -13.69 -5.04
C PRO A 123 -13.02 -14.44 -5.12
N HIS A 124 -12.52 -14.71 -6.33
CA HIS A 124 -11.23 -15.37 -6.52
C HIS A 124 -10.05 -14.61 -5.87
N ASP A 125 -10.23 -13.31 -5.65
CA ASP A 125 -9.25 -12.41 -5.03
C ASP A 125 -9.40 -12.33 -3.50
N VAL A 126 -10.13 -13.26 -2.86
CA VAL A 126 -10.35 -13.25 -1.41
C VAL A 126 -10.25 -14.65 -0.84
N THR A 127 -9.51 -14.79 0.25
CA THR A 127 -9.23 -16.08 0.87
C THR A 127 -9.58 -16.09 2.35
N PRO A 128 -10.33 -17.11 2.79
CA PRO A 128 -10.80 -17.18 4.16
C PRO A 128 -9.73 -17.80 5.06
N GLN A 129 -9.56 -17.24 6.25
CA GLN A 129 -8.67 -17.74 7.29
C GLN A 129 -9.40 -17.75 8.64
N CYS A 130 -9.37 -18.88 9.32
CA CYS A 130 -9.93 -19.02 10.66
C CYS A 130 -8.96 -18.42 11.68
N VAL A 131 -9.46 -17.50 12.50
CA VAL A 131 -8.68 -16.82 13.52
C VAL A 131 -9.47 -16.70 14.82
N PHE A 132 -8.76 -16.54 15.92
CA PHE A 132 -9.31 -16.19 17.22
C PHE A 132 -8.70 -14.90 17.75
N TRP A 133 -9.39 -14.25 18.68
CA TRP A 133 -8.89 -13.04 19.32
C TRP A 133 -7.89 -13.35 20.42
N ASP A 134 -6.67 -12.83 20.28
CA ASP A 134 -5.60 -12.95 21.27
C ASP A 134 -5.32 -11.59 21.94
N PRO A 135 -5.68 -11.43 23.23
CA PRO A 135 -5.41 -10.20 23.98
C PRO A 135 -3.92 -9.87 24.13
N SER A 136 -3.03 -10.87 24.07
CA SER A 136 -1.59 -10.69 24.29
C SER A 136 -0.87 -9.99 23.12
N LYS A 137 -1.49 -9.94 21.94
CA LYS A 137 -0.93 -9.28 20.75
C LYS A 137 -1.06 -7.75 20.74
N GLY A 138 -1.82 -7.17 21.68
CA GLY A 138 -1.98 -5.73 21.79
C GLY A 138 -0.73 -5.04 22.35
N THR A 139 -0.24 -3.98 21.70
CA THR A 139 0.70 -3.05 22.34
C THR A 139 -0.10 -2.03 23.16
N PRO A 140 0.34 -1.65 24.38
CA PRO A 140 -0.37 -0.66 25.17
C PRO A 140 -0.37 0.68 24.44
N SER A 141 -1.56 1.14 24.03
CA SER A 141 -1.76 2.48 23.47
C SER A 141 -1.58 3.52 24.58
N LEU A 142 -0.70 4.48 24.33
CA LEU A 142 -0.41 5.61 25.23
C LEU A 142 -1.59 6.60 25.26
N GLY A 143 -2.18 6.83 26.44
CA GLY A 143 -3.13 7.91 26.78
C GLY A 143 -4.48 7.38 27.28
N VAL A 144 -5.06 7.77 28.42
CA VAL A 144 -4.86 8.89 29.35
C VAL A 144 -5.46 8.47 30.72
N GLY A 145 -4.73 8.70 31.83
CA GLY A 145 -5.32 9.09 33.12
C GLY A 145 -5.69 8.01 34.15
N LEU A 146 -4.87 7.98 35.21
CA LEU A 146 -5.12 7.57 36.61
C LEU A 146 -5.11 6.07 36.96
N GLY A 147 -4.09 5.68 37.72
CA GLY A 147 -4.13 4.49 38.57
C GLY A 147 -2.94 3.55 38.38
N THR A 148 -2.03 3.56 39.35
CA THR A 148 -1.03 2.52 39.60
C THR A 148 -1.65 1.12 39.61
N GLY A 149 -0.98 0.16 38.98
CA GLY A 149 -1.21 -1.27 39.27
C GLY A 149 -1.16 -2.15 38.04
N ALA A 150 -0.14 -3.02 38.00
CA ALA A 150 -0.09 -4.33 37.35
C ALA A 150 -1.00 -4.60 36.14
N VAL A 151 -0.38 -5.03 35.03
CA VAL A 151 -1.04 -5.92 34.07
C VAL A 151 -1.62 -7.09 34.86
N PRO A 152 -2.94 -7.33 34.89
CA PRO A 152 -3.46 -8.58 35.42
C PRO A 152 -3.07 -9.65 34.41
N SER A 153 -2.04 -10.43 34.73
CA SER A 153 -1.68 -11.68 34.04
C SER A 153 -2.72 -12.79 34.26
N THR A 154 -3.99 -12.43 34.50
CA THR A 154 -5.05 -13.34 34.97
C THR A 154 -6.33 -13.33 34.14
N HIS A 155 -6.37 -12.65 33.00
CA HIS A 155 -7.53 -12.76 32.11
C HIS A 155 -7.35 -13.91 31.12
N SER A 156 -8.10 -14.99 31.38
CA SER A 156 -8.27 -16.14 30.50
C SER A 156 -8.76 -15.71 29.11
N PRO A 157 -8.22 -16.28 28.01
CA PRO A 157 -8.61 -15.93 26.63
C PRO A 157 -10.09 -16.26 26.28
N SER A 158 -10.78 -16.95 27.18
CA SER A 158 -12.22 -17.23 27.15
C SER A 158 -13.10 -16.06 27.65
N THR A 159 -12.53 -14.97 28.15
CA THR A 159 -13.28 -13.81 28.66
C THR A 159 -13.58 -12.81 27.54
N MET A 160 -14.82 -12.28 27.47
CA MET A 160 -15.15 -11.23 26.49
C MET A 160 -14.22 -10.02 26.66
N PRO A 161 -13.57 -9.53 25.58
CA PRO A 161 -12.75 -8.33 25.67
C PRO A 161 -13.62 -7.10 25.92
N VAL A 162 -13.07 -6.13 26.65
CA VAL A 162 -13.76 -4.86 26.91
C VAL A 162 -13.57 -3.92 25.70
N ALA A 163 -14.58 -3.11 25.39
CA ALA A 163 -14.47 -2.09 24.36
C ALA A 163 -13.26 -1.16 24.63
N GLY A 164 -12.35 -1.05 23.66
CA GLY A 164 -11.09 -0.29 23.80
C GLY A 164 -9.88 -1.10 24.24
N GLN A 165 -10.02 -2.40 24.54
CA GLN A 165 -8.90 -3.27 24.88
C GLN A 165 -8.06 -3.62 23.63
N ALA A 166 -6.74 -3.45 23.73
CA ALA A 166 -5.81 -3.83 22.68
C ALA A 166 -5.71 -5.38 22.59
N GLY A 167 -5.68 -5.89 21.37
CA GLY A 167 -5.51 -7.31 21.05
C GLY A 167 -5.32 -7.48 19.54
N GLY A 168 -5.18 -8.71 19.07
CA GLY A 168 -5.01 -9.00 17.65
C GLY A 168 -5.53 -10.38 17.25
N TRP A 169 -5.75 -10.58 15.95
CA TRP A 169 -6.20 -11.87 15.43
C TRP A 169 -5.03 -12.87 15.36
N SER A 170 -5.29 -14.13 15.70
CA SER A 170 -4.31 -15.22 15.66
C SER A 170 -4.91 -16.47 15.06
N SER A 171 -4.13 -17.21 14.26
CA SER A 171 -4.51 -18.51 13.71
C SER A 171 -3.87 -19.70 14.45
N SER A 172 -3.10 -19.44 15.52
CA SER A 172 -2.39 -20.48 16.27
C SER A 172 -3.34 -21.50 16.91
N GLY A 173 -3.16 -22.79 16.61
CA GLY A 173 -4.06 -23.83 17.13
C GLY A 173 -5.38 -23.97 16.35
N CYS A 174 -5.54 -23.26 15.23
CA CYS A 174 -6.69 -23.37 14.32
C CYS A 174 -6.26 -23.77 12.90
N ALA A 175 -6.92 -24.78 12.34
CA ALA A 175 -6.78 -25.20 10.95
C ALA A 175 -7.98 -24.70 10.11
N THR A 176 -7.71 -24.18 8.91
CA THR A 176 -8.74 -23.68 7.99
C THR A 176 -8.91 -24.63 6.81
N GLN A 177 -10.14 -25.06 6.55
CA GLN A 177 -10.52 -25.86 5.38
C GLN A 177 -11.52 -25.07 4.54
N PRO A 178 -11.06 -24.36 3.50
CA PRO A 178 -11.92 -23.57 2.64
C PRO A 178 -12.77 -24.45 1.71
N GLY A 179 -14.03 -24.06 1.50
CA GLY A 179 -14.95 -24.68 0.54
C GLY A 179 -15.76 -23.63 -0.22
N ASP A 180 -16.46 -24.03 -1.27
CA ASP A 180 -17.10 -23.10 -2.22
C ASP A 180 -18.18 -22.20 -1.58
N LYS A 181 -18.90 -22.73 -0.58
CA LYS A 181 -20.03 -22.04 0.10
C LYS A 181 -19.94 -22.15 1.62
N GLU A 182 -18.91 -22.82 2.12
CA GLU A 182 -18.68 -22.99 3.54
C GLU A 182 -17.19 -23.14 3.80
N THR A 183 -16.72 -22.56 4.89
CA THR A 183 -15.35 -22.75 5.38
C THR A 183 -15.41 -23.40 6.75
N VAL A 184 -14.68 -24.50 6.93
CA VAL A 184 -14.62 -25.25 8.19
C VAL A 184 -13.34 -24.87 8.94
N CYS A 185 -13.51 -24.47 10.19
CA CYS A 185 -12.45 -24.10 11.12
C CYS A 185 -12.33 -25.16 12.20
N SER A 186 -11.16 -25.79 12.36
CA SER A 186 -10.91 -26.77 13.42
C SER A 186 -9.91 -26.20 14.42
N CYS A 187 -10.34 -25.91 15.64
CA CYS A 187 -9.52 -25.26 16.67
C CYS A 187 -9.37 -26.12 17.93
N ASP A 188 -8.18 -26.10 18.55
CA ASP A 188 -7.85 -26.90 19.74
C ASP A 188 -8.17 -26.22 21.08
N HIS A 189 -8.85 -25.07 21.05
CA HIS A 189 -9.15 -24.26 22.23
C HIS A 189 -10.55 -23.63 22.13
N LEU A 190 -11.02 -23.03 23.23
CA LEU A 190 -12.31 -22.32 23.32
C LEU A 190 -12.10 -20.84 23.58
N THR A 191 -12.43 -19.99 22.61
CA THR A 191 -12.26 -18.53 22.65
C THR A 191 -13.29 -17.84 21.75
N PHE A 192 -12.97 -16.64 21.25
CA PHE A 192 -13.74 -15.86 20.28
C PHE A 192 -13.15 -16.03 18.89
N PHE A 193 -13.88 -16.74 18.04
CA PHE A 193 -13.49 -17.10 16.68
C PHE A 193 -14.15 -16.22 15.63
N THR A 194 -13.49 -16.04 14.50
CA THR A 194 -14.06 -15.42 13.32
C THR A 194 -13.41 -15.93 12.04
N LEU A 195 -14.09 -15.74 10.91
CA LEU A 195 -13.51 -15.93 9.60
C LEU A 195 -12.99 -14.59 9.07
N LEU A 196 -11.68 -14.52 8.85
CA LEU A 196 -11.01 -13.36 8.30
C LEU A 196 -10.80 -13.55 6.80
N LEU A 197 -11.26 -12.58 6.01
CA LEU A 197 -11.15 -12.55 4.56
C LEU A 197 -9.94 -11.71 4.17
N ASN A 198 -8.89 -12.36 3.68
CA ASN A 198 -7.68 -11.71 3.20
C ASN A 198 -7.76 -11.53 1.69
N PRO A 199 -7.29 -10.40 1.11
CA PRO A 199 -7.17 -10.28 -0.34
C PRO A 199 -6.14 -11.30 -0.87
N ALA A 200 -6.58 -12.20 -1.73
CA ALA A 200 -5.77 -13.19 -2.42
C ALA A 200 -5.06 -12.53 -3.61
N LEU A 201 -3.79 -12.18 -3.45
CA LEU A 201 -2.91 -12.08 -4.61
C LEU A 201 -2.41 -13.49 -4.91
N ASP A 202 -2.89 -14.07 -6.01
CA ASP A 202 -2.45 -15.38 -6.48
C ASP A 202 -0.92 -15.46 -6.61
N ASP A 203 -0.32 -16.58 -6.16
CA ASP A 203 1.14 -16.78 -6.10
C ASP A 203 1.81 -16.57 -7.47
N SER A 204 1.14 -17.04 -8.52
CA SER A 204 1.59 -16.88 -9.90
C SER A 204 1.59 -15.40 -10.33
N THR A 205 0.58 -14.65 -9.89
CA THR A 205 0.40 -13.23 -10.21
C THR A 205 1.39 -12.35 -9.46
N ALA A 206 1.65 -12.64 -8.18
CA ALA A 206 2.63 -11.91 -7.38
C ALA A 206 4.06 -12.12 -7.90
N LYS A 207 4.42 -13.37 -8.26
CA LYS A 207 5.72 -13.67 -8.89
C LYS A 207 5.87 -13.01 -10.25
N ALA A 208 4.82 -13.04 -11.07
CA ALA A 208 4.81 -12.37 -12.37
C ALA A 208 4.96 -10.85 -12.21
N LEU A 209 4.26 -10.23 -11.25
CA LEU A 209 4.35 -8.80 -10.98
C LEU A 209 5.76 -8.41 -10.51
N MET A 210 6.37 -9.19 -9.62
CA MET A 210 7.75 -8.96 -9.18
C MET A 210 8.76 -9.14 -10.31
N ALA A 211 8.56 -10.11 -11.20
CA ALA A 211 9.41 -10.29 -12.39
C ALA A 211 9.30 -9.10 -13.36
N VAL A 212 8.07 -8.65 -13.63
CA VAL A 212 7.80 -7.47 -14.47
C VAL A 212 8.38 -6.21 -13.85
N ALA A 213 8.22 -6.00 -12.54
CA ALA A 213 8.79 -4.85 -11.83
C ALA A 213 10.32 -4.87 -11.86
N THR A 214 10.94 -6.05 -11.67
CA THR A 214 12.40 -6.22 -11.72
C THR A 214 12.94 -5.93 -13.12
N ALA A 215 12.31 -6.47 -14.16
CA ALA A 215 12.67 -6.21 -15.55
C ALA A 215 12.48 -4.72 -15.91
N GLY A 216 11.36 -4.13 -15.51
CA GLY A 216 11.05 -2.72 -15.70
C GLY A 216 12.07 -1.78 -15.05
N CYS A 217 12.47 -2.07 -13.80
CA CYS A 217 13.50 -1.31 -13.09
C CYS A 217 14.86 -1.38 -13.81
N GLY A 218 15.24 -2.57 -14.32
CA GLY A 218 16.47 -2.75 -15.09
C GLY A 218 16.48 -1.92 -16.39
N VAL A 219 15.37 -1.94 -17.14
CA VAL A 219 15.20 -1.12 -18.34
C VAL A 219 15.24 0.37 -18.00
N ALA A 220 14.53 0.80 -16.97
CA ALA A 220 14.51 2.19 -16.51
C ALA A 220 15.89 2.70 -16.10
N MET A 221 16.70 1.86 -15.44
CA MET A 221 18.09 2.18 -15.10
C MET A 221 18.96 2.39 -16.34
N ALA A 222 18.87 1.50 -17.34
CA ALA A 222 19.64 1.62 -18.57
C ALA A 222 19.35 2.95 -19.30
N PHE A 223 18.07 3.32 -19.43
CA PHE A 223 17.67 4.59 -20.03
C PHE A 223 18.07 5.80 -19.17
N SER A 224 18.03 5.69 -17.84
CA SER A 224 18.49 6.76 -16.95
C SER A 224 19.99 7.03 -17.13
N ILE A 225 20.81 5.98 -17.21
CA ILE A 225 22.25 6.09 -17.50
C ILE A 225 22.49 6.77 -18.85
N PHE A 226 21.79 6.32 -19.89
CA PHE A 226 21.90 6.90 -21.22
C PHE A 226 21.49 8.38 -21.24
N THR A 227 20.42 8.74 -20.52
CA THR A 227 19.95 10.11 -20.39
C THR A 227 20.96 11.00 -19.69
N ILE A 228 21.54 10.53 -18.57
CA ILE A 228 22.58 11.27 -17.84
C ILE A 228 23.81 11.47 -18.72
N ALA A 229 24.28 10.42 -19.41
CA ALA A 229 25.41 10.50 -20.32
C ALA A 229 25.15 11.49 -21.48
N PHE A 230 23.96 11.43 -22.08
CA PHE A 230 23.54 12.38 -23.12
C PHE A 230 23.49 13.82 -22.59
N CYS A 231 22.97 14.04 -21.39
CA CYS A 231 22.95 15.37 -20.76
C CYS A 231 24.36 15.90 -20.51
N ILE A 232 25.29 15.07 -20.04
CA ILE A 232 26.70 15.44 -19.85
C ILE A 232 27.34 15.79 -21.19
N PHE A 233 27.14 14.95 -22.22
CA PHE A 233 27.63 15.20 -23.57
C PHE A 233 27.16 16.56 -24.11
N ILE A 234 25.86 16.83 -23.99
CA ILE A 234 25.25 18.10 -24.42
C ILE A 234 25.83 19.29 -23.65
N ARG A 235 26.06 19.17 -22.33
CA ARG A 235 26.70 20.22 -21.51
C ARG A 235 28.14 20.51 -21.91
N CYS A 236 28.90 19.48 -22.26
CA CYS A 236 30.29 19.63 -22.67
C CYS A 236 30.41 20.20 -24.09
N TRP A 237 29.49 19.83 -24.98
CA TRP A 237 29.57 20.19 -26.39
C TRP A 237 28.98 21.57 -26.71
N PHE A 238 27.93 21.99 -26.01
CA PHE A 238 27.22 23.22 -26.31
C PHE A 238 27.27 24.22 -25.15
N ARG A 239 27.69 25.47 -25.44
CA ARG A 239 27.56 26.59 -24.51
C ARG A 239 26.10 27.04 -24.47
N PHE A 240 25.37 26.63 -23.44
CA PHE A 240 23.98 27.03 -23.21
C PHE A 240 23.86 28.31 -22.39
N GLU A 241 22.74 29.02 -22.59
CA GLU A 241 22.25 30.05 -21.69
C GLU A 241 22.03 29.49 -20.27
N GLU A 242 22.14 30.37 -19.28
CA GLU A 242 22.09 30.01 -17.86
C GLU A 242 20.78 29.33 -17.45
N THR A 243 19.64 29.76 -18.03
CA THR A 243 18.32 29.17 -17.81
C THR A 243 18.25 27.71 -18.26
N VAL A 244 18.80 27.41 -19.44
CA VAL A 244 18.84 26.04 -19.99
C VAL A 244 19.76 25.15 -19.15
N ARG A 245 20.89 25.69 -18.67
CA ARG A 245 21.81 24.99 -17.78
C ARG A 245 21.16 24.61 -16.44
N ILE A 246 20.31 25.48 -15.89
CA ILE A 246 19.55 25.23 -14.66
C ILE A 246 18.50 24.15 -14.89
N ASN A 247 17.68 24.27 -15.95
CA ASN A 247 16.65 23.29 -16.30
C ASN A 247 17.24 21.89 -16.52
N LEU A 248 18.34 21.80 -17.28
CA LEU A 248 19.06 20.55 -17.49
C LEU A 248 19.65 19.98 -16.20
N GLY A 249 20.12 20.86 -15.28
CA GLY A 249 20.58 20.45 -13.96
C GLY A 249 19.48 19.85 -13.10
N LEU A 250 18.30 20.47 -13.05
CA LEU A 250 17.13 19.97 -12.34
C LEU A 250 16.71 18.59 -12.86
N HIS A 251 16.67 18.46 -14.18
CA HIS A 251 16.27 17.23 -14.84
C HIS A 251 17.26 16.08 -14.61
N VAL A 252 18.57 16.36 -14.64
CA VAL A 252 19.60 15.36 -14.29
C VAL A 252 19.45 14.90 -12.84
N ASN A 253 19.09 15.79 -11.90
CA ASN A 253 18.85 15.39 -10.52
C ASN A 253 17.56 14.54 -10.38
N LEU A 254 16.49 14.86 -11.11
CA LEU A 254 15.28 14.03 -11.15
C LEU A 254 15.62 12.62 -11.68
N VAL A 255 16.27 12.53 -12.85
CA VAL A 255 16.69 11.24 -13.45
C VAL A 255 17.66 10.49 -12.52
N GLY A 256 18.56 11.20 -11.85
CA GLY A 256 19.46 10.62 -10.84
C GLY A 256 18.71 10.03 -9.64
N SER A 257 17.66 10.72 -9.15
CA SER A 257 16.83 10.21 -8.05
C SER A 257 15.99 9.00 -8.47
N LEU A 258 15.47 8.97 -9.71
CA LEU A 258 14.80 7.81 -10.29
C LEU A 258 15.76 6.62 -10.43
N PHE A 259 16.99 6.85 -10.90
CA PHE A 259 18.03 5.82 -10.95
C PHE A 259 18.30 5.24 -9.55
N LEU A 260 18.45 6.09 -8.54
CA LEU A 260 18.68 5.67 -7.16
C LEU A 260 17.50 4.86 -6.60
N LEU A 261 16.26 5.21 -6.95
CA LEU A 261 15.06 4.49 -6.54
C LEU A 261 14.98 3.10 -7.17
N ASN A 262 15.23 2.99 -8.48
CA ASN A 262 15.24 1.70 -9.18
C ASN A 262 16.38 0.80 -8.68
N LEU A 263 17.57 1.38 -8.43
CA LEU A 263 18.69 0.66 -7.81
C LEU A 263 18.34 0.17 -6.41
N ALA A 264 17.73 1.02 -5.58
CA ALA A 264 17.29 0.65 -4.23
C ALA A 264 16.26 -0.48 -4.27
N PHE A 265 15.33 -0.47 -5.22
CA PHE A 265 14.35 -1.54 -5.41
C PHE A 265 15.02 -2.86 -5.81
N LEU A 266 15.95 -2.85 -6.78
CA LEU A 266 16.68 -4.06 -7.19
C LEU A 266 17.54 -4.62 -6.05
N LEU A 267 18.21 -3.76 -5.28
CA LEU A 267 18.95 -4.17 -4.09
C LEU A 267 18.00 -4.79 -3.05
N ASN A 268 16.82 -4.20 -2.84
CA ASN A 268 15.79 -4.72 -1.95
C ASN A 268 15.32 -6.10 -2.39
N SER A 269 14.93 -6.25 -3.65
CA SER A 269 14.48 -7.52 -4.20
C SER A 269 15.58 -8.59 -4.26
N GLY A 270 16.83 -8.20 -4.54
CA GLY A 270 17.95 -9.14 -4.72
C GLY A 270 18.59 -9.62 -3.41
N LEU A 271 18.60 -8.77 -2.37
CA LEU A 271 19.32 -9.04 -1.12
C LEU A 271 18.40 -9.48 0.03
N SER A 272 17.08 -9.28 -0.06
CA SER A 272 16.20 -9.52 1.10
C SER A 272 16.15 -10.99 1.56
N GLY A 273 16.40 -11.96 0.68
CA GLY A 273 16.45 -13.38 1.06
C GLY A 273 17.69 -13.81 1.87
N ARG A 274 18.74 -12.98 1.99
CA ARG A 274 20.05 -13.36 2.58
C ARG A 274 20.58 -12.40 3.65
N THR A 275 19.79 -11.44 4.13
CA THR A 275 20.32 -10.29 4.87
C THR A 275 20.08 -10.31 6.39
N HIS A 276 21.08 -9.83 7.13
CA HIS A 276 20.98 -9.55 8.56
C HIS A 276 19.99 -8.40 8.82
N PRO A 277 19.28 -8.36 9.96
CA PRO A 277 18.27 -7.33 10.28
C PRO A 277 18.76 -5.87 10.17
N ARG A 278 20.08 -5.63 10.35
CA ARG A 278 20.68 -4.30 10.16
C ARG A 278 20.67 -3.86 8.70
N THR A 279 21.04 -4.74 7.77
CA THR A 279 21.06 -4.46 6.34
C THR A 279 19.64 -4.20 5.83
N CYS A 280 18.64 -4.91 6.38
CA CYS A 280 17.26 -4.67 6.03
C CYS A 280 16.79 -3.26 6.42
N ARG A 281 17.14 -2.77 7.61
CA ARG A 281 16.83 -1.37 8.00
C ARG A 281 17.44 -0.34 7.05
N VAL A 282 18.70 -0.54 6.68
CA VAL A 282 19.41 0.35 5.74
C VAL A 282 18.73 0.33 4.37
N LEU A 283 18.33 -0.85 3.90
CA LEU A 283 17.72 -1.03 2.59
C LEU A 283 16.32 -0.41 2.52
N GLY A 284 15.49 -0.61 3.54
CA GLY A 284 14.19 0.06 3.65
C GLY A 284 14.32 1.58 3.79
N GLY A 285 15.30 2.05 4.56
CA GLY A 285 15.64 3.47 4.66
C GLY A 285 16.08 4.07 3.33
N LEU A 286 16.93 3.36 2.59
CA LEU A 286 17.41 3.76 1.27
C LEU A 286 16.25 3.85 0.27
N THR A 287 15.36 2.86 0.22
CA THR A 287 14.21 2.92 -0.69
C THR A 287 13.26 4.07 -0.32
N HIS A 288 12.99 4.31 0.96
CA HIS A 288 12.16 5.45 1.41
C HIS A 288 12.81 6.80 1.07
N TYR A 289 14.13 6.92 1.25
CA TYR A 289 14.89 8.12 0.91
C TYR A 289 14.83 8.43 -0.59
N SER A 290 15.12 7.43 -1.44
CA SER A 290 15.07 7.59 -2.88
C SER A 290 13.68 7.97 -3.39
N LEU A 291 12.62 7.43 -2.75
CA LEU A 291 11.23 7.75 -3.08
C LEU A 291 10.92 9.22 -2.79
N LEU A 292 11.25 9.68 -1.57
CA LEU A 292 11.06 11.08 -1.16
C LEU A 292 11.86 12.04 -2.04
N CYS A 293 13.11 11.68 -2.38
CA CYS A 293 13.94 12.44 -3.31
C CYS A 293 13.24 12.59 -4.66
N CYS A 294 12.72 11.49 -5.22
CA CYS A 294 12.00 11.52 -6.48
C CYS A 294 10.84 12.52 -6.43
N PHE A 295 10.00 12.47 -5.39
CA PHE A 295 8.89 13.41 -5.25
C PHE A 295 9.34 14.86 -5.09
N THR A 296 10.37 15.13 -4.29
CA THR A 296 10.91 16.50 -4.16
C THR A 296 11.43 17.03 -5.49
N TRP A 297 12.18 16.23 -6.24
CA TRP A 297 12.73 16.66 -7.53
C TRP A 297 11.62 16.87 -8.56
N THR A 298 10.59 16.03 -8.57
CA THR A 298 9.40 16.26 -9.40
C THR A 298 8.70 17.57 -9.05
N ALA A 299 8.55 17.90 -7.77
CA ALA A 299 7.99 19.17 -7.32
C ALA A 299 8.84 20.38 -7.74
N LEU A 300 10.17 20.28 -7.58
CA LEU A 300 11.11 21.33 -7.96
C LEU A 300 11.14 21.56 -9.48
N GLU A 301 11.03 20.50 -10.27
CA GLU A 301 10.90 20.59 -11.72
C GLU A 301 9.56 21.24 -12.11
N GLY A 302 8.46 20.90 -11.42
CA GLY A 302 7.18 21.59 -11.57
C GLY A 302 7.27 23.08 -11.27
N CYS A 303 7.84 23.47 -10.13
CA CYS A 303 8.13 24.87 -9.80
C CYS A 303 8.88 25.59 -10.92
N GLN A 304 9.92 24.96 -11.46
CA GLN A 304 10.73 25.55 -12.50
C GLN A 304 9.95 25.73 -13.81
N LEU A 305 9.09 24.77 -14.18
CA LEU A 305 8.20 24.90 -15.34
C LEU A 305 7.21 26.07 -15.16
N TYR A 306 6.63 26.23 -13.96
CA TYR A 306 5.80 27.40 -13.64
C TYR A 306 6.57 28.71 -13.83
N LEU A 307 7.79 28.77 -13.30
CA LEU A 307 8.66 29.93 -13.39
C LEU A 307 9.11 30.23 -14.83
N LEU A 308 9.19 29.24 -15.73
CA LEU A 308 9.54 29.46 -17.15
C LEU A 308 8.35 30.01 -17.97
N PHE A 309 7.13 29.56 -17.69
CA PHE A 309 5.95 29.88 -18.50
C PHE A 309 5.12 31.06 -17.98
N VAL A 310 5.06 31.27 -16.66
CA VAL A 310 4.14 32.24 -16.04
C VAL A 310 4.83 33.53 -15.66
N LYS A 311 6.03 33.45 -15.09
CA LYS A 311 6.85 34.62 -14.80
C LYS A 311 7.92 34.70 -15.88
N VAL A 312 7.95 35.76 -16.68
CA VAL A 312 9.08 36.03 -17.59
C VAL A 312 10.28 36.41 -16.73
N LEU A 313 11.00 35.42 -16.18
CA LEU A 313 11.96 35.68 -15.11
C LEU A 313 13.30 36.16 -15.63
N GLY A 314 13.48 37.47 -15.49
CA GLY A 314 14.74 38.05 -15.03
C GLY A 314 14.85 38.03 -13.50
N ILE A 315 14.96 36.85 -12.87
CA ILE A 315 15.41 36.76 -11.48
C ILE A 315 16.71 35.94 -11.44
N TYR A 316 17.82 36.65 -11.41
CA TYR A 316 19.15 36.08 -11.24
C TYR A 316 19.42 35.84 -9.75
N ILE A 317 19.30 34.59 -9.30
CA ILE A 317 19.68 34.19 -7.94
C ILE A 317 21.04 33.49 -8.00
N HIS A 318 22.04 34.08 -7.36
CA HIS A 318 23.36 33.46 -7.24
C HIS A 318 23.26 32.07 -6.58
N HIS A 319 23.90 31.05 -7.18
CA HIS A 319 23.85 29.65 -6.75
C HIS A 319 22.44 29.02 -6.65
N TYR A 320 21.50 29.40 -7.52
CA TYR A 320 20.13 28.86 -7.50
C TYR A 320 20.07 27.31 -7.52
N LEU A 321 20.79 26.65 -8.44
CA LEU A 321 20.80 25.19 -8.52
C LEU A 321 21.33 24.52 -7.24
N ALA A 322 22.34 25.09 -6.59
CA ALA A 322 22.88 24.53 -5.35
C ALA A 322 21.87 24.61 -4.20
N LYS A 323 21.10 25.70 -4.11
CA LYS A 323 20.01 25.84 -3.13
C LYS A 323 18.91 24.80 -3.37
N LEU A 324 18.55 24.56 -4.64
CA LEU A 324 17.60 23.51 -5.00
C LEU A 324 18.13 22.11 -4.68
N CYS A 325 19.42 21.84 -4.91
CA CYS A 325 20.03 20.57 -4.49
C CYS A 325 19.99 20.37 -2.98
N LEU A 326 20.22 21.43 -2.19
CA LEU A 326 20.14 21.37 -0.73
C LEU A 326 18.72 21.03 -0.27
N ILE A 327 17.69 21.57 -0.93
CA ILE A 327 16.29 21.25 -0.65
C ILE A 327 15.96 19.83 -1.10
N GLY A 328 16.25 19.48 -2.35
CA GLY A 328 15.86 18.22 -2.99
C GLY A 328 16.56 16.98 -2.43
N TRP A 329 17.78 17.11 -1.90
CA TRP A 329 18.47 15.98 -1.23
C TRP A 329 18.42 16.09 0.29
N GLY A 330 18.47 17.30 0.84
CA GLY A 330 18.53 17.52 2.28
C GLY A 330 17.20 17.29 2.99
N PHE A 331 16.08 17.76 2.44
CA PHE A 331 14.77 17.56 3.08
C PHE A 331 14.38 16.08 3.17
N PRO A 332 14.50 15.26 2.10
CA PRO A 332 14.30 13.81 2.20
C PRO A 332 15.23 13.12 3.20
N ALA A 333 16.50 13.53 3.25
CA ALA A 333 17.48 12.97 4.19
C ALA A 333 17.08 13.24 5.64
N LEU A 334 16.58 14.43 5.94
CA LEU A 334 16.07 14.80 7.27
C LEU A 334 14.88 13.92 7.66
N VAL A 335 13.88 13.77 6.77
CA VAL A 335 12.67 12.96 7.04
C VAL A 335 13.04 11.49 7.32
N VAL A 336 13.90 10.91 6.49
CA VAL A 336 14.37 9.53 6.67
C VAL A 336 15.25 9.37 7.90
N GLY A 337 16.09 10.35 8.20
CA GLY A 337 16.91 10.37 9.42
C GLY A 337 16.05 10.28 10.67
N VAL A 338 14.99 11.10 10.77
CA VAL A 338 14.03 11.07 11.89
C VAL A 338 13.30 9.73 11.93
N ALA A 339 12.79 9.23 10.80
CA ALA A 339 12.10 7.94 10.74
C ALA A 339 13.02 6.76 11.15
N GLY A 340 14.31 6.86 10.82
CA GLY A 340 15.35 5.90 11.16
C GLY A 340 15.67 5.86 12.65
N VAL A 341 15.77 7.03 13.29
CA VAL A 341 15.99 7.15 14.75
C VAL A 341 14.82 6.53 15.53
N ILE A 342 13.59 6.68 15.04
CA ILE A 342 12.39 6.07 15.64
C ILE A 342 12.39 4.54 15.48
N GLY A 343 13.28 3.96 14.66
CA GLY A 343 13.33 2.53 14.41
C GLY A 343 12.20 2.05 13.51
N SER A 344 11.68 2.92 12.63
CA SER A 344 10.47 2.65 11.84
C SER A 344 10.68 1.61 10.73
N TYR A 345 11.93 1.30 10.37
CA TYR A 345 12.27 0.38 9.28
C TYR A 345 12.49 -1.05 9.78
N GLY A 346 12.02 -2.03 9.01
CA GLY A 346 12.17 -3.44 9.34
C GLY A 346 11.86 -4.36 8.17
N GLU A 347 11.77 -5.64 8.47
CA GLU A 347 11.38 -6.65 7.49
C GLU A 347 9.86 -6.56 7.27
N TYR A 348 9.47 -6.35 6.03
CA TYR A 348 8.10 -6.35 5.56
C TYR A 348 7.91 -7.59 4.70
N SER A 349 7.30 -8.63 5.27
CA SER A 349 6.96 -9.83 4.54
C SER A 349 5.69 -9.60 3.73
N ILE A 350 5.78 -9.65 2.41
CA ILE A 350 4.60 -9.87 1.57
C ILE A 350 4.28 -11.35 1.70
N GLN A 351 3.28 -11.66 2.53
CA GLN A 351 2.87 -13.03 2.82
C GLN A 351 1.87 -13.51 1.78
N ASN A 352 2.05 -14.74 1.28
CA ASN A 352 1.01 -15.45 0.57
C ASN A 352 0.10 -16.22 1.53
N MET A 353 -0.99 -16.68 0.95
CA MET A 353 -1.91 -17.73 1.37
C MET A 353 -1.42 -18.79 2.37
N ASP A 354 -0.23 -19.35 2.20
CA ASP A 354 0.23 -20.48 3.03
C ASP A 354 1.18 -20.07 4.18
N GLN A 355 1.15 -18.81 4.61
CA GLN A 355 2.21 -18.19 5.45
C GLN A 355 3.61 -18.29 4.81
N GLN A 356 3.67 -18.60 3.51
CA GLN A 356 4.90 -18.68 2.75
C GLN A 356 5.26 -17.26 2.28
N VAL A 357 6.46 -16.82 2.64
CA VAL A 357 6.92 -15.46 2.36
C VAL A 357 7.25 -15.34 0.87
N ILE A 358 6.36 -14.70 0.09
CA ILE A 358 6.51 -14.51 -1.37
C ILE A 358 7.75 -13.67 -1.66
N ALA A 359 7.89 -12.58 -0.90
CA ALA A 359 9.06 -11.76 -0.91
C ALA A 359 9.20 -11.12 0.47
N ARG A 360 10.35 -11.37 1.10
CA ARG A 360 10.82 -10.49 2.16
C ARG A 360 11.22 -9.22 1.42
N LEU A 361 10.63 -8.09 1.77
CA LEU A 361 11.16 -6.79 1.39
C LEU A 361 11.49 -6.04 2.66
N CYS A 362 12.41 -5.12 2.56
CA CYS A 362 12.74 -4.24 3.66
C CYS A 362 11.99 -2.93 3.48
N TRP A 363 11.10 -2.62 4.41
CA TRP A 363 10.21 -1.46 4.33
C TRP A 363 9.84 -0.93 5.73
N ILE A 364 9.02 0.11 5.79
CA ILE A 364 8.48 0.64 7.05
C ILE A 364 7.63 -0.45 7.72
N THR A 365 7.88 -0.69 9.00
CA THR A 365 7.23 -1.73 9.80
C THR A 365 5.78 -1.34 10.11
N SER A 366 4.88 -2.31 10.12
CA SER A 366 3.44 -2.14 10.41
C SER A 366 3.13 -1.51 11.78
N LYS A 367 4.06 -1.58 12.75
CA LYS A 367 3.95 -0.91 14.06
C LYS A 367 3.98 0.62 13.97
N HIS A 368 4.46 1.21 12.86
CA HIS A 368 4.58 2.65 12.65
C HIS A 368 3.78 3.14 11.42
N LEU A 369 2.55 2.65 11.27
CA LEU A 369 1.63 3.05 10.17
C LEU A 369 1.43 4.57 10.07
N LEU A 370 1.41 5.28 11.19
CA LEU A 370 1.25 6.73 11.20
C LEU A 370 2.42 7.43 10.48
N VAL A 371 3.65 6.94 10.65
CA VAL A 371 4.83 7.43 9.92
C VAL A 371 4.65 7.15 8.42
N HIS A 372 4.23 5.94 8.04
CA HIS A 372 4.00 5.60 6.64
C HIS A 372 2.95 6.52 5.98
N TYR A 373 1.81 6.74 6.63
CA TYR A 373 0.74 7.62 6.12
C TYR A 373 1.18 9.07 6.01
N ILE A 374 1.87 9.63 7.00
CA ILE A 374 2.32 11.02 6.95
C ILE A 374 3.42 11.19 5.90
N THR A 375 4.47 10.39 5.95
CA THR A 375 5.67 10.61 5.12
C THR A 375 5.52 10.14 3.69
N ASN A 376 4.66 9.15 3.41
CA ASN A 376 4.42 8.69 2.05
C ASN A 376 3.13 9.27 1.50
N CYS A 377 1.97 8.88 2.04
CA CYS A 377 0.67 9.26 1.47
C CYS A 377 0.40 10.77 1.57
N GLY A 378 0.64 11.37 2.73
CA GLY A 378 0.46 12.80 2.96
C GLY A 378 1.44 13.65 2.13
N TYR A 379 2.71 13.26 2.16
CA TYR A 379 3.75 13.94 1.39
C TYR A 379 3.52 13.88 -0.13
N PHE A 380 3.22 12.68 -0.64
CA PHE A 380 2.87 12.47 -2.05
C PHE A 380 1.61 13.26 -2.43
N GLY A 381 0.55 13.19 -1.63
CA GLY A 381 -0.70 13.91 -1.88
C GLY A 381 -0.48 15.42 -1.98
N LEU A 382 0.31 15.99 -1.07
CA LEU A 382 0.66 17.42 -1.10
C LEU A 382 1.42 17.80 -2.39
N ILE A 383 2.43 17.02 -2.76
CA ILE A 383 3.24 17.27 -3.97
C ILE A 383 2.41 17.11 -5.24
N PHE A 384 1.57 16.07 -5.29
CA PHE A 384 0.71 15.81 -6.43
C PHE A 384 -0.29 16.96 -6.64
N LEU A 385 -0.95 17.42 -5.58
CA LEU A 385 -1.85 18.58 -5.64
C LEU A 385 -1.12 19.84 -6.10
N PHE A 386 0.07 20.10 -5.56
CA PHE A 386 0.91 21.23 -5.96
C PHE A 386 1.27 21.18 -7.45
N ASN A 387 1.73 20.02 -7.94
CA ASN A 387 2.09 19.83 -9.34
C ASN A 387 0.90 19.92 -10.28
N MET A 388 -0.27 19.42 -9.88
CA MET A 388 -1.51 19.55 -10.64
C MET A 388 -1.95 21.02 -10.76
N ALA A 389 -1.83 21.81 -9.70
CA ALA A 389 -2.11 23.25 -9.75
C ALA A 389 -1.16 23.96 -10.72
N VAL A 390 0.15 23.66 -10.64
CA VAL A 390 1.16 24.19 -11.56
C VAL A 390 0.85 23.81 -13.01
N PHE A 391 0.55 22.53 -13.28
CA PHE A 391 0.17 22.04 -14.60
C PHE A 391 -1.04 22.79 -15.16
N GLY A 392 -2.06 23.00 -14.33
CA GLY A 392 -3.26 23.75 -14.70
C GLY A 392 -2.93 25.18 -15.14
N VAL A 393 -2.10 25.90 -14.38
CA VAL A 393 -1.70 27.28 -14.73
C VAL A 393 -0.86 27.31 -16.01
N VAL A 394 0.11 26.41 -16.16
CA VAL A 394 0.95 26.31 -17.37
C VAL A 394 0.10 26.02 -18.60
N THR A 395 -0.84 25.09 -18.49
CA THR A 395 -1.77 24.72 -19.58
C THR A 395 -2.68 25.88 -19.93
N GLN A 396 -3.26 26.57 -18.94
CA GLN A 396 -4.10 27.75 -19.15
C GLN A 396 -3.34 28.86 -19.89
N LYS A 397 -2.10 29.15 -19.48
CA LYS A 397 -1.26 30.16 -20.14
C LYS A 397 -0.87 29.72 -21.55
N SER A 398 -0.54 28.45 -21.75
CA SER A 398 -0.22 27.88 -23.07
C SER A 398 -1.41 27.98 -24.04
N CYS A 399 -2.62 27.65 -23.59
CA CYS A 399 -3.85 27.80 -24.37
C CYS A 399 -4.18 29.28 -24.65
N SER A 400 -3.99 30.16 -23.67
CA SER A 400 -4.20 31.60 -23.84
C SER A 400 -3.27 32.20 -24.90
N LEU A 401 -1.99 31.83 -24.92
CA LEU A 401 -1.01 32.31 -25.89
C LEU A 401 -1.33 31.86 -27.32
N GLN A 402 -1.86 30.64 -27.48
CA GLN A 402 -2.31 30.12 -28.78
C GLN A 402 -3.56 30.85 -29.30
N GLY A 403 -4.48 31.25 -28.42
CA GLY A 403 -5.69 31.99 -28.78
C GLY A 403 -5.44 33.41 -29.29
N THR A 404 -4.32 34.04 -28.92
CA THR A 404 -3.95 35.41 -29.35
C THR A 404 -3.31 35.50 -30.75
N GLY A 405 -3.27 34.43 -31.54
CA GLY A 405 -2.89 34.47 -32.96
C GLY A 405 -1.40 34.68 -33.27
N ALA A 406 -0.54 34.93 -32.29
CA ALA A 406 0.91 35.15 -32.49
C ALA A 406 1.71 33.88 -32.89
N VAL A 407 1.10 32.69 -32.85
CA VAL A 407 1.74 31.40 -33.18
C VAL A 407 0.89 30.62 -34.19
N GLN A 408 0.20 31.32 -35.09
CA GLN A 408 -0.55 30.69 -36.18
C GLN A 408 0.37 30.36 -37.36
N GLY A 409 1.44 29.62 -37.07
CA GLY A 409 2.41 29.14 -38.03
C GLY A 409 2.93 27.76 -37.62
N TYR A 410 2.36 26.71 -38.19
CA TYR A 410 3.04 25.42 -38.40
C TYR A 410 3.36 24.53 -37.17
N ARG A 411 2.61 24.56 -36.05
CA ARG A 411 2.69 23.47 -35.04
C ARG A 411 1.48 22.54 -35.14
N LYS A 412 1.70 21.32 -35.66
CA LYS A 412 0.69 20.26 -35.73
C LYS A 412 0.09 20.00 -34.32
N PRO A 413 -1.24 19.88 -34.16
CA PRO A 413 -1.91 19.71 -32.87
C PRO A 413 -1.39 18.48 -32.10
N TRP A 414 -1.03 17.40 -32.81
CA TRP A 414 -0.38 16.22 -32.23
C TRP A 414 0.92 16.54 -31.46
N LYS A 415 1.72 17.51 -31.93
CA LYS A 415 2.96 17.91 -31.23
C LYS A 415 2.66 18.62 -29.91
N VAL A 416 1.59 19.41 -29.85
CA VAL A 416 1.14 20.08 -28.62
C VAL A 416 0.58 19.07 -27.64
N ALA A 417 -0.20 18.10 -28.10
CA ALA A 417 -0.68 16.99 -27.29
C ALA A 417 0.47 16.15 -26.72
N LEU A 418 1.49 15.85 -27.54
CA LEU A 418 2.68 15.13 -27.12
C LEU A 418 3.47 15.90 -26.05
N VAL A 419 3.54 17.23 -26.16
CA VAL A 419 4.15 18.13 -25.18
C VAL A 419 3.39 18.15 -23.86
N ALA A 420 2.07 18.31 -23.92
CA ALA A 420 1.23 18.29 -22.73
C ALA A 420 1.27 16.93 -22.02
N ALA A 421 1.25 15.83 -22.79
CA ALA A 421 1.37 14.47 -22.26
C ALA A 421 2.75 14.25 -21.60
N GLY A 422 3.83 14.73 -22.21
CA GLY A 422 5.17 14.70 -21.63
C GLY A 422 5.24 15.45 -20.29
N LEU A 423 4.71 16.68 -20.23
CA LEU A 423 4.62 17.45 -18.98
C LEU A 423 3.78 16.74 -17.91
N PHE A 424 2.65 16.15 -18.28
CA PHE A 424 1.76 15.45 -17.35
C PHE A 424 2.43 14.20 -16.76
N CYS A 425 3.12 13.41 -17.58
CA CYS A 425 3.93 12.28 -17.13
C CYS A 425 5.09 12.73 -16.22
N LEU A 426 5.75 13.85 -16.56
CA LEU A 426 6.84 14.43 -15.77
C LEU A 426 6.40 14.86 -14.37
N LEU A 427 5.17 15.36 -14.23
CA LEU A 427 4.65 15.94 -12.98
C LEU A 427 4.08 14.94 -11.96
N GLY A 428 4.15 13.64 -12.26
CA GLY A 428 3.85 12.57 -11.28
C GLY A 428 2.53 11.82 -11.48
N ALA A 429 1.88 11.92 -12.65
CA ALA A 429 0.66 11.17 -12.95
C ALA A 429 0.85 9.64 -12.88
N THR A 430 2.04 9.15 -13.23
CA THR A 430 2.43 7.74 -13.12
C THR A 430 2.37 7.24 -11.68
N TRP A 431 2.78 8.08 -10.74
CA TRP A 431 2.75 7.79 -9.31
C TRP A 431 1.35 7.84 -8.73
N ALA A 432 0.48 8.73 -9.22
CA ALA A 432 -0.90 8.81 -8.75
C ALA A 432 -1.65 7.49 -8.94
N LEU A 433 -1.41 6.80 -10.06
CA LEU A 433 -2.00 5.49 -10.31
C LEU A 433 -1.52 4.43 -9.29
N ALA A 434 -0.24 4.47 -8.91
CA ALA A 434 0.33 3.58 -7.89
C ALA A 434 -0.38 3.74 -6.53
N PHE A 435 -0.59 4.99 -6.10
CA PHE A 435 -1.19 5.30 -4.80
C PHE A 435 -2.72 5.12 -4.78
N LEU A 436 -3.41 5.42 -5.88
CA LEU A 436 -4.86 5.16 -5.99
C LEU A 436 -5.17 3.65 -5.95
N THR A 437 -4.24 2.82 -6.42
CA THR A 437 -4.41 1.36 -6.42
C THR A 437 -4.27 0.75 -5.01
N TYR A 438 -3.54 1.41 -4.10
CA TYR A 438 -3.36 0.95 -2.70
C TYR A 438 -4.69 0.79 -1.94
N GLY A 439 -5.76 1.48 -2.37
CA GLY A 439 -7.10 1.39 -1.75
C GLY A 439 -8.13 0.54 -2.50
N ILE A 440 -7.85 0.11 -3.74
CA ILE A 440 -8.88 -0.48 -4.63
C ILE A 440 -8.53 -1.92 -5.07
N SER A 441 -7.39 -2.47 -4.63
CA SER A 441 -6.96 -3.88 -4.86
C SER A 441 -7.17 -4.38 -6.30
N SER A 442 -6.89 -3.53 -7.30
CA SER A 442 -7.05 -3.90 -8.71
C SER A 442 -5.71 -4.34 -9.30
N THR A 443 -5.51 -5.65 -9.45
CA THR A 443 -4.33 -6.27 -10.08
C THR A 443 -3.93 -5.61 -11.41
N PRO A 444 -4.85 -5.30 -12.36
CA PRO A 444 -4.49 -4.63 -13.61
C PRO A 444 -3.90 -3.24 -13.42
N ALA A 445 -4.33 -2.50 -12.39
CA ALA A 445 -3.85 -1.16 -12.11
C ALA A 445 -2.41 -1.18 -11.55
N LEU A 446 -2.04 -2.21 -10.78
CA LEU A 446 -0.66 -2.43 -10.33
C LEU A 446 0.29 -2.71 -11.49
N TYR A 447 -0.11 -3.55 -12.45
CA TYR A 447 0.65 -3.79 -13.68
C TYR A 447 0.79 -2.51 -14.51
N LEU A 448 -0.30 -1.79 -14.74
CA LEU A 448 -0.30 -0.55 -15.50
C LEU A 448 0.60 0.50 -14.84
N SER A 449 0.52 0.66 -13.52
CA SER A 449 1.39 1.57 -12.77
C SER A 449 2.87 1.21 -12.91
N THR A 450 3.19 -0.08 -12.84
CA THR A 450 4.58 -0.57 -12.97
C THR A 450 5.14 -0.30 -14.37
N ILE A 451 4.34 -0.55 -15.40
CA ILE A 451 4.71 -0.28 -16.79
C ILE A 451 4.92 1.23 -17.01
N LEU A 452 3.97 2.05 -16.55
CA LEU A 452 4.06 3.51 -16.70
C LEU A 452 5.28 4.09 -15.97
N ASN A 453 5.59 3.60 -14.78
CA ASN A 453 6.78 4.01 -14.03
C ASN A 453 8.08 3.63 -14.76
N SER A 454 8.11 2.46 -15.42
CA SER A 454 9.25 2.01 -16.22
C SER A 454 9.43 2.85 -17.49
N LEU A 455 8.33 3.27 -18.12
CA LEU A 455 8.33 4.12 -19.30
C LEU A 455 8.63 5.60 -18.98
N GLN A 456 8.45 6.04 -17.74
CA GLN A 456 8.65 7.45 -17.34
C GLN A 456 10.05 7.96 -17.72
N GLY A 457 11.10 7.14 -17.52
CA GLY A 457 12.48 7.49 -17.91
C GLY A 457 12.67 7.63 -19.43
N ILE A 458 11.94 6.85 -20.23
CA ILE A 458 11.98 6.91 -21.69
C ILE A 458 11.29 8.18 -22.19
N PHE A 459 10.12 8.52 -21.63
CA PHE A 459 9.40 9.75 -21.98
C PHE A 459 10.26 10.99 -21.72
N ILE A 460 10.93 11.02 -20.55
CA ILE A 460 11.90 12.04 -20.18
C ILE A 460 13.03 12.15 -21.22
N PHE A 461 13.63 11.03 -21.62
CA PHE A 461 14.69 11.03 -22.62
C PHE A 461 14.23 11.58 -23.98
N VAL A 462 13.11 11.07 -24.49
CA VAL A 462 12.52 11.50 -25.77
C VAL A 462 12.17 12.99 -25.72
N TRP A 463 11.62 13.44 -24.59
CA TRP A 463 11.31 14.85 -24.33
C TRP A 463 12.54 15.75 -24.44
N LEU A 464 13.65 15.38 -23.80
CA LEU A 464 14.92 16.10 -23.90
C LEU A 464 15.44 16.13 -25.34
N VAL A 465 15.45 15.00 -26.03
CA VAL A 465 15.92 14.95 -27.43
C VAL A 465 15.06 15.86 -28.30
N ILE A 466 13.74 15.81 -28.19
CA ILE A 466 12.83 16.63 -29.01
C ILE A 466 12.97 18.13 -28.70
N LEU A 467 13.18 18.51 -27.43
CA LEU A 467 13.31 19.93 -27.04
C LEU A 467 14.68 20.53 -27.37
N TYR A 468 15.75 19.75 -27.21
CA TYR A 468 17.12 20.27 -27.31
C TYR A 468 17.81 19.98 -28.65
N TYR A 469 17.39 18.93 -29.38
CA TYR A 469 17.88 18.64 -30.74
C TYR A 469 17.30 19.50 -31.89
N PRO A 470 16.20 20.29 -31.78
CA PRO A 470 15.61 20.91 -32.96
C PRO A 470 16.38 22.14 -33.45
N LYS A 471 17.40 22.63 -32.73
CA LYS A 471 18.15 23.83 -33.12
C LYS A 471 19.30 23.59 -34.11
N THR A 472 19.53 22.35 -34.56
CA THR A 472 20.59 22.05 -35.55
C THR A 472 20.11 22.09 -37.00
N LYS A 473 18.81 22.19 -37.29
CA LYS A 473 18.32 22.25 -38.69
C LYS A 473 17.97 23.64 -39.20
N GLU A 474 17.66 24.61 -38.34
CA GLU A 474 17.36 25.98 -38.81
C GLU A 474 18.63 26.79 -39.11
N THR A 475 19.74 26.54 -38.41
CA THR A 475 21.02 27.22 -38.69
C THR A 475 21.67 26.71 -39.98
N SER A 476 21.51 25.43 -40.34
CA SER A 476 22.03 24.90 -41.61
C SER A 476 21.20 25.34 -42.83
N GLY A 477 19.91 25.59 -42.65
CA GLY A 477 19.05 26.15 -43.71
C GLY A 477 19.34 27.63 -43.98
N SER A 478 19.47 28.44 -42.94
CA SER A 478 19.74 29.88 -43.07
C SER A 478 21.16 30.16 -43.59
N LEU A 479 22.17 29.39 -43.17
CA LEU A 479 23.54 29.53 -43.68
C LEU A 479 23.64 29.10 -45.17
N SER A 480 22.85 28.10 -45.60
CA SER A 480 22.79 27.69 -47.01
C SER A 480 22.10 28.71 -47.93
N TYR A 481 21.16 29.50 -47.39
CA TYR A 481 20.50 30.60 -48.11
C TYR A 481 21.41 31.83 -48.25
N ILE A 482 22.18 32.15 -47.20
CA ILE A 482 23.14 33.27 -47.22
C ILE A 482 24.33 32.97 -48.15
N ILE A 483 24.87 31.74 -48.15
CA ILE A 483 25.97 31.34 -49.05
C ILE A 483 25.51 31.27 -50.53
N ARG A 484 24.22 31.00 -50.79
CA ARG A 484 23.68 31.00 -52.15
C ARG A 484 23.44 32.42 -52.69
N HIS A 485 23.06 33.37 -51.84
CA HIS A 485 22.88 34.77 -52.24
C HIS A 485 24.21 35.52 -52.45
N ASP A 486 25.27 35.16 -51.72
CA ASP A 486 26.59 35.75 -51.90
C ASP A 486 27.25 35.36 -53.24
N LYS A 487 27.00 34.13 -53.71
CA LYS A 487 27.44 33.65 -55.03
C LYS A 487 26.65 34.21 -56.22
N THR A 488 25.39 34.60 -56.06
CA THR A 488 24.61 35.24 -57.14
C THR A 488 24.85 36.75 -57.24
N THR A 489 25.37 37.40 -56.19
CA THR A 489 25.66 38.84 -56.21
C THR A 489 27.06 39.15 -56.75
N THR A 490 27.99 38.18 -56.69
CA THR A 490 29.35 38.29 -57.26
C THR A 490 29.45 37.87 -58.74
N ALA A 491 28.38 37.34 -59.34
CA ALA A 491 28.35 36.92 -60.75
C ALA A 491 27.62 37.91 -61.69
N SER A 492 27.22 39.09 -61.20
CA SER A 492 26.61 40.16 -62.03
C SER A 492 27.44 41.45 -62.05
N GLN A 493 28.71 41.38 -61.67
CA GLN A 493 29.70 42.46 -61.79
C GLN A 493 30.97 41.85 -62.35
N ASP A 494 30.92 41.45 -63.62
CA ASP A 494 32.04 41.41 -64.57
C ASP A 494 31.47 41.41 -66.00
#